data_AF-A0AAN0MH54-F1
#
_entry.id   AF-A0AAN0MH54-F1
#
_cell.length_a   1.000
_cell.length_b   1.000
_cell.length_c   1.000
_cell.angle_alpha   90.00
_cell.angle_beta   90.00
_cell.angle_gamma   90.00
#
_symmetry.space_group_name_H-M   'P 1'
#
loop_
_entity.id
_entity.type
_entity.pdbx_description
1 polymer ?
#
loop_
_entity_poly.entity_id
_entity_poly.type
_entity_poly.pdbx_seq_one_letter_code
_entity_poly.pdbx_strand_id
1 'polypeptide(L)' 'MCRNDRAVGFQAMDDPARTLDVRLTVWPLVTDAENQVGLLATMLGLLQQDGTYQTLLTASPEEVAEVIAAALAATTR' A
#
# COMPACT_ATOMS: atom_id res chain seq x y z
N MET A 1 1.91 0.60 -8.27
CA MET A 1 2.23 -0.53 -7.35
C MET A 1 3.27 -1.41 -8.03
N CYS A 2 4.21 -1.98 -7.27
CA CYS A 2 5.14 -3.00 -7.71
C CYS A 2 5.08 -4.20 -6.74
N ARG A 3 5.15 -5.41 -7.30
CA ARG A 3 5.20 -6.67 -6.57
C ARG A 3 6.53 -7.33 -6.89
N ASN A 4 7.37 -7.52 -5.89
CA ASN A 4 8.63 -8.22 -6.06
C ASN A 4 8.37 -9.73 -5.99
N ASP A 5 8.99 -10.48 -6.90
CA ASP A 5 8.99 -11.94 -6.93
C ASP A 5 9.63 -12.53 -5.66
N ARG A 6 10.64 -11.87 -5.13
CA ARG A 6 11.33 -12.14 -3.86
C ARG A 6 11.41 -10.91 -2.97
N ALA A 7 11.74 -11.09 -1.70
CA ALA A 7 11.96 -9.96 -0.81
C ALA A 7 13.20 -9.17 -1.26
N VAL A 8 13.06 -7.84 -1.29
CA VAL A 8 14.15 -6.91 -1.60
C VAL A 8 14.36 -6.02 -0.39
N GLY A 9 15.62 -5.85 0.02
CA GLY A 9 15.98 -5.00 1.15
C GLY A 9 15.78 -3.53 0.82
N PHE A 10 15.04 -2.81 1.66
CA PHE A 10 14.91 -1.35 1.63
C PHE A 10 15.37 -0.78 2.97
N GLN A 11 16.10 0.34 2.96
CA GLN A 11 16.37 1.07 4.19
C GLN A 11 15.08 1.73 4.67
N ALA A 12 14.80 1.64 5.97
CA ALA A 12 13.67 2.33 6.55
C ALA A 12 13.91 3.85 6.48
N MET A 13 12.84 4.62 6.21
CA MET A 13 12.96 6.07 6.05
C MET A 13 13.15 6.79 7.40
N ASP A 14 12.64 6.20 8.48
CA ASP A 14 12.74 6.71 9.85
C ASP A 14 14.06 6.27 10.54
N ASP A 15 14.64 5.16 10.11
CA ASP A 15 15.91 4.63 10.59
C ASP A 15 16.73 4.02 9.44
N PRO A 16 17.68 4.76 8.85
CA PRO A 16 18.48 4.26 7.71
C PRO A 16 19.37 3.06 8.04
N ALA A 17 19.65 2.77 9.31
CA ALA A 17 20.41 1.59 9.72
C ALA A 17 19.56 0.31 9.68
N ARG A 18 18.22 0.45 9.73
CA ARG A 18 17.28 -0.67 9.66
C ARG A 18 16.97 -1.03 8.22
N THR A 19 17.10 -2.31 7.89
CA THR A 19 16.69 -2.88 6.61
C THR A 19 15.33 -3.58 6.74
N LEU A 20 14.44 -3.34 5.79
CA LEU A 20 13.11 -3.94 5.68
C LEU A 20 13.07 -4.89 4.48
N ASP A 21 12.57 -6.10 4.69
CA ASP A 21 12.35 -7.07 3.61
C ASP A 21 11.02 -6.77 2.90
N VAL A 22 11.09 -6.15 1.72
CA VAL A 22 9.92 -5.62 1.02
C VAL A 22 9.53 -6.51 -0.17
N ARG A 23 8.29 -6.99 -0.16
CA ARG A 23 7.64 -7.70 -1.27
C ARG A 23 6.66 -6.84 -2.07
N LEU A 24 6.12 -5.80 -1.47
CA LEU A 24 5.09 -4.93 -2.04
C LEU A 24 5.49 -3.48 -1.86
N THR A 25 5.48 -2.71 -2.95
CA THR A 25 5.71 -1.26 -2.89
C THR A 25 4.56 -0.52 -3.56
N VAL A 26 4.02 0.49 -2.86
CA VAL A 26 2.92 1.33 -3.33
C VAL A 26 3.40 2.77 -3.38
N TRP A 27 3.22 3.43 -4.52
CA TRP A 27 3.51 4.84 -4.72
C TRP A 27 2.19 5.56 -5.00
N PRO A 28 1.48 6.02 -3.96
CA PRO A 28 0.30 6.84 -4.17
C PRO A 28 0.71 8.19 -4.77
N LEU A 29 0.03 8.60 -5.83
CA LEU A 29 0.15 9.96 -6.37
C LEU A 29 -0.96 10.81 -5.75
N VAL A 30 -0.57 11.80 -4.95
CA VAL A 30 -1.48 12.75 -4.32
C VAL A 30 -1.36 14.08 -5.04
N THR A 31 -2.46 14.56 -5.64
CA THR A 31 -2.50 15.85 -6.33
C THR A 31 -3.00 16.99 -5.44
N ASP A 32 -3.73 16.66 -4.38
CA ASP A 32 -4.22 17.59 -3.37
C ASP A 32 -3.53 17.31 -2.03
N ALA A 33 -2.70 18.24 -1.57
CA ALA A 33 -1.90 18.08 -0.37
C ALA A 33 -2.76 17.83 0.89
N GLU A 34 -4.00 18.34 0.95
CA GLU A 34 -4.89 18.13 2.09
C GLU A 34 -5.29 16.65 2.25
N ASN A 35 -5.26 15.88 1.15
CA ASN A 35 -5.66 14.47 1.13
C ASN A 35 -4.50 13.50 1.42
N GLN A 36 -3.26 13.99 1.57
CA GLN A 36 -2.09 13.11 1.73
C GLN A 36 -2.18 12.23 2.98
N VAL A 37 -2.57 12.82 4.11
CA VAL A 37 -2.68 12.09 5.39
C VAL A 37 -3.84 11.09 5.35
N GLY A 38 -4.99 11.49 4.81
CA GLY A 38 -6.17 10.62 4.69
C GLY A 38 -5.91 9.41 3.77
N LEU A 39 -5.21 9.62 2.66
CA LEU A 39 -4.81 8.54 1.76
C LEU A 39 -3.82 7.57 2.43
N LEU A 40 -2.81 8.10 3.13
CA LEU A 40 -1.86 7.25 3.85
C LEU A 40 -2.56 6.42 4.93
N ALA A 41 -3.46 7.04 5.70
CA ALA A 41 -4.26 6.34 6.72
C ALA A 41 -5.14 5.25 6.11
N THR A 42 -5.76 5.52 4.96
CA THR A 42 -6.57 4.53 4.22
C THR A 42 -5.72 3.33 3.78
N MET A 43 -4.56 3.59 3.18
CA MET A 43 -3.65 2.53 2.73
C MET A 43 -3.13 1.68 3.90
N LEU A 44 -2.81 2.31 5.03
CA LEU A 44 -2.41 1.59 6.25
C LEU A 44 -3.57 0.74 6.80
N GLY A 45 -4.78 1.30 6.87
CA GLY A 45 -5.97 0.56 7.31
C GLY A 45 -6.28 -0.62 6.39
N LEU A 46 -6.13 -0.44 5.08
CA LEU A 46 -6.28 -1.50 4.09
C LEU A 46 -5.29 -2.65 4.32
N LEU A 47 -4.03 -2.34 4.59
CA LEU A 47 -2.98 -3.34 4.85
C LEU A 47 -3.15 -4.07 6.20
N GLN A 48 -3.89 -3.47 7.14
CA GLN A 48 -4.22 -4.09 8.43
C GLN A 48 -5.43 -5.02 8.37
N GLN A 49 -6.23 -4.98 7.29
CA GLN A 49 -7.32 -5.91 7.11
C GLN A 49 -6.79 -7.31 6.80
N ASP A 50 -7.41 -8.31 7.42
CA ASP A 50 -7.01 -9.71 7.26
C ASP A 50 -7.02 -10.14 5.79
N GLY A 51 -5.91 -10.72 5.34
CA GLY A 51 -5.75 -11.24 3.98
C GLY A 51 -5.47 -10.18 2.90
N THR A 52 -5.73 -8.89 3.16
CA THR A 52 -5.58 -7.86 2.13
C THR A 52 -4.16 -7.72 1.63
N TYR A 53 -3.16 -7.78 2.50
CA TYR A 53 -1.75 -7.79 2.08
C TYR A 53 -1.46 -8.91 1.07
N GLN A 54 -1.98 -10.11 1.33
CA GLN A 54 -1.79 -11.26 0.46
C GLN A 54 -2.52 -11.07 -0.88
N THR A 55 -3.75 -10.55 -0.86
CA THR A 55 -4.49 -10.18 -2.07
C THR A 55 -3.70 -9.20 -2.92
N LEU A 56 -3.17 -8.13 -2.32
CA LEU A 56 -2.35 -7.14 -3.05
C LEU A 56 -1.08 -7.76 -3.65
N LEU A 57 -0.54 -8.80 -3.04
CA LEU A 57 0.68 -9.47 -3.48
C LEU A 57 0.45 -10.50 -4.59
N THR A 58 -0.66 -11.26 -4.56
CA THR A 58 -0.84 -12.44 -5.42
C THR A 58 -2.03 -12.40 -6.36
N ALA A 59 -3.04 -11.55 -6.10
CA ALA A 59 -4.26 -11.54 -6.89
C ALA A 59 -4.06 -10.90 -8.27
N SER A 60 -5.03 -11.09 -9.17
CA SER A 60 -5.04 -10.44 -10.48
C SER A 60 -5.08 -8.91 -10.35
N PRO A 61 -4.69 -8.16 -11.42
CA PRO A 61 -4.82 -6.71 -11.41
C PRO A 61 -6.26 -6.21 -11.18
N GLU A 62 -7.26 -6.96 -11.66
CA GLU A 62 -8.69 -6.63 -11.54
C GLU A 62 -9.15 -6.73 -10.08
N GLU A 63 -8.88 -7.85 -9.42
CA GLU A 63 -9.20 -8.05 -7.99
C GLU A 63 -8.52 -7.00 -7.11
N VAL A 64 -7.27 -6.64 -7.42
CA VAL A 64 -6.58 -5.58 -6.67
C VAL A 64 -7.19 -4.21 -6.93
N ALA A 65 -7.64 -3.92 -8.15
CA ALA A 65 -8.32 -2.67 -8.43
C ALA A 65 -9.63 -2.55 -7.63
N GLU A 66 -10.40 -3.62 -7.48
CA GLU A 66 -11.62 -3.64 -6.67
C GLU A 66 -11.34 -3.34 -5.18
N VAL A 67 -10.33 -4.01 -4.60
CA VAL A 67 -9.93 -3.81 -3.20
C VAL A 67 -9.47 -2.37 -2.95
N ILE A 68 -8.64 -1.83 -3.84
CA ILE A 68 -8.15 -0.45 -3.73
C ILE A 68 -9.31 0.54 -3.91
N ALA A 69 -10.17 0.34 -4.91
CA ALA A 69 -11.30 1.23 -5.17
C ALA A 69 -12.27 1.29 -3.98
N ALA A 70 -12.57 0.15 -3.36
CA ALA A 70 -13.39 0.09 -2.15
C ALA A 70 -12.76 0.85 -0.98
N ALA A 71 -11.44 0.73 -0.79
CA ALA A 71 -10.71 1.46 0.24
C ALA A 71 -10.75 2.97 0.01
N LEU A 72 -10.50 3.41 -1.22
CA LEU A 72 -10.49 4.84 -1.59
C LEU A 72 -11.88 5.48 -1.49
N ALA A 73 -12.95 4.74 -1.84
CA ALA A 73 -14.32 5.22 -1.70
C ALA A 73 -14.70 5.48 -0.23
N ALA A 74 -14.08 4.75 0.71
CA ALA A 74 -14.28 4.96 2.14
C ALA A 74 -13.52 6.20 2.69
N THR A 75 -12.54 6.72 1.95
CA THR A 75 -11.72 7.89 2.34
C THR A 75 -12.43 9.23 2.11
N THR A 76 -13.35 9.32 1.16
CA THR A 76 -14.04 10.57 0.76
C THR A 76 -15.22 10.97 1.68
N ARG A 77 -15.09 10.82 3.00
CA ARG A 77 -16.08 11.31 3.98
C ARG A 77 -15.49 12.35 4.92
#